data_AF-A0A7C6NPN3-F1
#
_entry.id   AF-A0A7C6NPN3-F1
#
_cell.length_a   1.000
_cell.length_b   1.000
_cell.length_c   1.000
_cell.angle_alpha   90.00
_cell.angle_beta   90.00
_cell.angle_gamma   90.00
#
_symmetry.space_group_name_H-M   'P 1'
#
loop_
_entity.id
_entity.type
_entity.pdbx_description
1 polymer ?
#
loop_
_entity_poly.entity_id
_entity_poly.type
_entity_poly.pdbx_seq_one_letter_code
_entity_poly.pdbx_strand_id
1 'polypeptide(L)'
;MDECRHLLRLARNNSEDNVVNALMKSAIVLAIAYWERHIEDLLLKGCAYISDSLRNPLDLPLKTRQVIAESSVTNKRESNPEAFSSSVWAFSGDGWSRKYKEYVQKRADALNTASIKNVREAFADIFGIKDVFPNKEIKDFPGINISEEFNHFMNVRHKIAHGDRTALEGVTIDDIEKWLIIEYELVAMTMGIAWDALEEITGKSAIAYHLKERYVYQILLYFKENGQKTVTNDVFKKIGSTANSNYKKLSYEPWSLLDVKGPKNIYPTDRLFQFLNNELELPSQVLVLKNFKARAKRGTPLIKFNDLQDEYEHKIFDQVSINV
;
A
#
# COMPACT_ATOMS: atom_id res chain seq x y z
N MET A 1 1.23 16.49 14.22
CA MET A 1 0.87 17.79 13.58
C MET A 1 0.09 18.69 14.53
N ASP A 2 -0.86 18.15 15.29
CA ASP A 2 -1.58 18.91 16.32
C ASP A 2 -0.64 19.43 17.41
N GLU A 3 0.42 18.70 17.71
CA GLU A 3 1.49 19.09 18.63
C GLU A 3 2.21 20.36 18.14
N CYS A 4 2.57 20.42 16.85
CA CYS A 4 3.18 21.61 16.25
C CYS A 4 2.24 22.81 16.35
N ARG A 5 0.95 22.62 16.05
CA ARG A 5 -0.07 23.68 16.19
C ARG A 5 -0.25 24.12 17.65
N HIS A 6 -0.17 23.19 18.59
CA HIS A 6 -0.21 23.51 20.01
C HIS A 6 0.98 24.38 20.43
N LEU A 7 2.19 24.06 19.99
CA LEU A 7 3.39 24.87 20.23
C LEU A 7 3.24 26.29 19.67
N LEU A 8 2.69 26.44 18.46
CA LEU A 8 2.45 27.75 17.86
C LEU A 8 1.38 28.56 18.60
N ARG A 9 0.32 27.92 19.12
CA ARG A 9 -0.66 28.59 19.99
C ARG A 9 -0.04 29.08 21.29
N LEU A 10 0.82 28.28 21.91
CA LEU A 10 1.58 28.69 23.10
C LEU A 10 2.48 29.88 22.78
N ALA A 11 3.14 29.87 21.61
CA ALA A 11 3.99 30.97 21.16
C ALA A 11 3.19 32.27 20.97
N ARG A 12 2.01 32.21 20.34
CA ARG A 12 1.13 33.39 20.16
C ARG A 12 0.69 34.04 21.47
N ASN A 13 0.53 33.22 22.51
CA ASN A 13 0.04 33.67 23.82
C ASN A 13 1.18 34.07 24.78
N ASN A 14 2.43 34.06 24.33
CA ASN A 14 3.59 34.36 25.15
C ASN A 14 4.20 35.73 24.77
N SER A 15 4.62 36.50 25.77
CA SER A 15 5.22 37.83 25.58
C SER A 15 6.76 37.82 25.61
N GLU A 16 7.39 36.71 25.97
CA GLU A 16 8.84 36.58 26.08
C GLU A 16 9.46 36.05 24.78
N ASP A 17 10.21 36.89 24.07
CA ASP A 17 10.78 36.59 22.75
C ASP A 17 11.65 35.32 22.72
N ASN A 18 12.40 35.06 23.78
CA ASN A 18 13.20 33.83 23.92
C ASN A 18 12.32 32.57 23.97
N VAL A 19 11.18 32.65 24.67
CA VAL A 19 10.22 31.54 24.77
C VAL A 19 9.50 31.34 23.44
N VAL A 20 9.04 32.43 22.81
CA VAL A 20 8.42 32.40 21.47
C VAL A 20 9.35 31.75 20.45
N ASN A 21 10.61 32.20 20.39
CA ASN A 21 11.61 31.64 19.49
C ASN A 21 11.90 30.16 19.76
N ALA A 22 11.96 29.75 21.02
CA ALA A 22 12.17 28.35 21.38
C ALA A 22 10.99 27.47 20.93
N LEU A 23 9.75 27.95 21.11
CA LEU A 23 8.54 27.24 20.69
C LEU A 23 8.44 27.14 19.16
N MET A 24 8.72 28.22 18.43
CA MET A 24 8.76 28.23 16.96
C MET A 24 9.81 27.25 16.42
N LYS A 25 11.04 27.27 16.96
CA LYS A 25 12.09 26.31 16.58
C LYS A 25 11.68 24.87 16.84
N SER A 26 11.05 24.63 18.00
CA SER A 26 10.57 23.30 18.38
C SER A 26 9.48 22.80 17.42
N ALA A 27 8.54 23.67 17.04
CA ALA A 27 7.49 23.33 16.08
C ALA A 27 8.08 22.96 14.70
N ILE A 28 9.06 23.73 14.21
CA ILE A 28 9.74 23.47 12.93
C ILE A 28 10.50 22.13 12.97
N VAL A 29 11.28 21.90 14.02
CA VAL A 29 12.06 20.65 14.16
C VAL A 29 11.14 19.43 14.26
N LEU A 30 10.07 19.52 15.04
CA LEU A 30 9.11 18.43 15.22
C LEU A 30 8.34 18.13 13.92
N ALA A 31 7.92 19.16 13.20
CA ALA A 31 7.26 19.03 11.90
C ALA A 31 8.15 18.29 10.88
N ILE A 32 9.38 18.75 10.67
CA ILE A 32 10.30 18.06 9.76
C ILE A 32 10.61 16.63 10.18
N ALA A 33 10.65 16.33 11.48
CA ALA A 33 10.80 14.97 11.97
C ALA A 33 9.60 14.07 11.59
N TYR A 34 8.36 14.61 11.63
CA TYR A 34 7.19 13.88 11.14
C TYR A 34 7.26 13.61 9.64
N TRP A 35 7.67 14.61 8.85
CA TRP A 35 7.89 14.45 7.41
C TRP A 35 8.93 13.37 7.09
N GLU A 36 10.10 13.42 7.73
CA GLU A 36 11.17 12.44 7.55
C GLU A 36 10.66 11.03 7.87
N ARG A 37 9.96 10.88 9.01
CA ARG A 37 9.40 9.59 9.42
C ARG A 37 8.33 9.07 8.46
N HIS A 38 7.46 9.95 7.97
CA HIS A 38 6.42 9.60 7.00
C HIS A 38 7.03 9.01 5.73
N ILE A 39 8.07 9.65 5.19
CA ILE A 39 8.74 9.18 3.98
C ILE A 39 9.43 7.83 4.22
N GLU A 40 10.16 7.66 5.32
CA GLU A 40 10.78 6.37 5.67
C GLU A 40 9.74 5.25 5.76
N ASP A 41 8.66 5.48 6.52
CA ASP A 41 7.60 4.50 6.68
C ASP A 41 6.94 4.16 5.35
N LEU A 42 6.72 5.14 4.47
CA LEU A 42 6.11 4.92 3.16
C LEU A 42 7.03 4.09 2.26
N LEU A 43 8.34 4.37 2.24
CA LEU A 43 9.33 3.59 1.49
C LEU A 43 9.37 2.13 1.98
N LEU A 44 9.46 1.93 3.30
CA LEU A 44 9.57 0.60 3.91
C LEU A 44 8.29 -0.22 3.73
N LYS A 45 7.12 0.39 4.01
CA LYS A 45 5.81 -0.28 3.83
C LYS A 45 5.54 -0.59 2.37
N GLY A 46 5.88 0.33 1.45
CA GLY A 46 5.71 0.10 0.02
C GLY A 46 6.60 -1.03 -0.50
N CYS A 47 7.86 -1.09 -0.07
CA CYS A 47 8.78 -2.18 -0.40
C CYS A 47 8.29 -3.53 0.14
N ALA A 48 7.82 -3.57 1.39
CA ALA A 48 7.23 -4.77 1.98
C ALA A 48 6.00 -5.23 1.20
N TYR A 49 5.10 -4.30 0.87
CA TYR A 49 3.92 -4.58 0.07
C TYR A 49 4.25 -5.19 -1.30
N ILE A 50 5.18 -4.58 -2.06
CA ILE A 50 5.64 -5.13 -3.34
C ILE A 50 6.24 -6.52 -3.17
N SER A 51 7.16 -6.67 -2.22
CA SER A 51 7.87 -7.91 -1.95
C SER A 51 6.94 -9.08 -1.66
N ASP A 52 5.91 -8.83 -0.87
CA ASP A 52 4.98 -9.86 -0.42
C ASP A 52 3.90 -10.14 -1.48
N SER A 53 3.69 -9.21 -2.43
CA SER A 53 2.60 -9.26 -3.40
C SER A 53 3.04 -9.74 -4.79
N LEU A 54 4.26 -9.43 -5.23
CA LEU A 54 4.75 -9.79 -6.55
C LEU A 54 5.03 -11.28 -6.67
N ARG A 55 4.60 -11.87 -7.78
CA ARG A 55 4.87 -13.27 -8.14
C ARG A 55 6.19 -13.41 -8.90
N ASN A 56 6.56 -12.40 -9.67
CA ASN A 56 7.77 -12.40 -10.50
C ASN A 56 8.57 -11.10 -10.29
N PRO A 57 9.87 -11.15 -9.94
CA PRO A 57 10.71 -9.96 -9.82
C PRO A 57 10.84 -9.15 -11.12
N LEU A 58 10.55 -9.75 -12.28
CA LEU A 58 10.58 -9.04 -13.56
C LEU A 58 9.46 -8.01 -13.72
N ASP A 59 8.42 -8.07 -12.88
CA ASP A 59 7.32 -7.11 -12.86
C ASP A 59 7.69 -5.80 -12.14
N LEU A 60 8.85 -5.76 -11.46
CA LEU A 60 9.41 -4.52 -10.93
C LEU A 60 9.78 -3.56 -12.08
N PRO A 61 9.67 -2.23 -11.84
CA PRO A 61 10.17 -1.23 -12.77
C PRO A 61 11.63 -1.48 -13.17
N LEU A 62 11.99 -1.22 -14.44
CA LEU A 62 13.33 -1.49 -14.96
C LEU A 62 14.42 -0.82 -14.12
N LYS A 63 14.26 0.47 -13.83
CA LYS A 63 15.24 1.23 -13.02
C LYS A 63 15.41 0.61 -11.63
N THR A 64 14.32 0.24 -10.98
CA THR A 64 14.34 -0.45 -9.68
C THR A 64 15.11 -1.76 -9.73
N ARG A 65 14.87 -2.58 -10.76
CA ARG A 65 15.63 -3.84 -10.94
C ARG A 65 17.13 -3.58 -11.09
N GLN A 66 17.51 -2.57 -11.88
CA GLN A 66 18.91 -2.20 -12.10
C GLN A 66 19.58 -1.79 -10.79
N VAL A 67 18.97 -0.86 -10.05
CA VAL A 67 19.56 -0.32 -8.82
C VAL A 67 19.66 -1.38 -7.72
N ILE A 68 18.66 -2.26 -7.58
CA ILE A 68 18.74 -3.36 -6.60
C ILE A 68 19.85 -4.36 -7.00
N ALA A 69 19.94 -4.71 -8.29
CA ALA A 69 20.98 -5.60 -8.78
C ALA A 69 22.38 -5.01 -8.53
N GLU A 70 22.58 -3.75 -8.90
CA GLU A 70 23.84 -3.02 -8.70
C GLU A 70 24.23 -2.91 -7.23
N SER A 71 23.28 -2.56 -6.35
CA SER A 71 23.54 -2.42 -4.91
C SER A 71 23.84 -3.74 -4.19
N SER A 72 23.50 -4.86 -4.81
CA SER A 72 23.63 -6.19 -4.21
C SER A 72 24.85 -6.96 -4.67
N VAL A 73 25.43 -6.60 -5.82
CA VAL A 73 26.70 -7.16 -6.28
C VAL A 73 27.83 -6.59 -5.44
N THR A 74 28.50 -7.44 -4.67
CA THR A 74 29.67 -7.06 -3.89
C THR A 74 30.94 -7.43 -4.64
N ASN A 75 31.91 -6.51 -4.62
CA ASN A 75 33.22 -6.65 -5.26
C ASN A 75 33.17 -6.78 -6.79
N LYS A 76 34.30 -6.47 -7.43
CA LYS A 76 34.47 -6.76 -8.86
C LYS A 76 34.71 -8.25 -9.03
N ARG A 77 34.19 -8.83 -10.11
CA ARG A 77 34.38 -10.26 -10.43
C ARG A 77 35.86 -10.62 -10.48
N GLU A 78 36.69 -9.71 -10.96
CA GLU A 78 38.14 -9.88 -11.07
C GLU A 78 38.83 -9.87 -9.70
N SER A 79 38.31 -9.11 -8.73
CA SER A 79 38.94 -8.98 -7.41
C SER A 79 38.51 -10.06 -6.42
N ASN A 80 37.27 -10.55 -6.53
CA ASN A 80 36.76 -11.62 -5.66
C ASN A 80 35.65 -12.43 -6.36
N PRO A 81 36.02 -13.44 -7.19
CA PRO A 81 35.07 -14.21 -8.00
C PRO A 81 34.02 -14.96 -7.18
N GLU A 82 34.41 -15.48 -6.01
CA GLU A 82 33.52 -16.26 -5.13
C GLU A 82 32.45 -15.37 -4.52
N ALA A 83 32.83 -14.23 -3.92
CA ALA A 83 31.88 -13.28 -3.35
C ALA A 83 30.93 -12.72 -4.43
N PHE A 84 31.45 -12.42 -5.62
CA PHE A 84 30.63 -12.02 -6.77
C PHE A 84 29.60 -13.10 -7.11
N SER A 85 30.02 -14.36 -7.27
CA SER A 85 29.11 -15.46 -7.61
C SER A 85 28.04 -15.67 -6.52
N SER A 86 28.43 -15.67 -5.25
CA SER A 86 27.49 -15.77 -4.13
C SER A 86 26.47 -14.63 -4.13
N SER A 87 26.90 -13.40 -4.47
CA SER A 87 26.00 -12.25 -4.55
C SER A 87 24.94 -12.39 -5.65
N VAL A 88 25.32 -12.96 -6.80
CA VAL A 88 24.39 -13.26 -7.90
C VAL A 88 23.40 -14.35 -7.50
N TRP A 89 23.87 -15.44 -6.90
CA TRP A 89 22.99 -16.53 -6.46
C TRP A 89 22.03 -16.12 -5.35
N ALA A 90 22.39 -15.13 -4.52
CA ALA A 90 21.54 -14.59 -3.48
C ALA A 90 20.25 -13.93 -4.01
N PHE A 91 20.13 -13.67 -5.31
CA PHE A 91 18.90 -13.19 -5.95
C PHE A 91 17.91 -14.28 -6.37
N SER A 92 18.36 -15.53 -6.43
CA SER A 92 17.52 -16.63 -6.93
C SER A 92 16.33 -16.92 -6.02
N GLY A 93 15.23 -17.44 -6.59
CA GLY A 93 14.02 -17.78 -5.86
C GLY A 93 13.38 -16.57 -5.17
N ASP A 94 13.23 -16.63 -3.85
CA ASP A 94 12.73 -15.52 -3.02
C ASP A 94 13.84 -14.56 -2.54
N GLY A 95 15.10 -14.84 -2.88
CA GLY A 95 16.27 -14.07 -2.44
C GLY A 95 16.26 -12.61 -2.90
N TRP A 96 15.70 -12.32 -4.08
CA TRP A 96 15.55 -10.95 -4.60
C TRP A 96 14.72 -10.06 -3.66
N SER A 97 13.66 -10.60 -3.03
CA SER A 97 12.78 -9.81 -2.18
C SER A 97 13.50 -9.38 -0.91
N ARG A 98 14.31 -10.28 -0.34
CA ARG A 98 15.19 -9.94 0.78
C ARG A 98 16.20 -8.87 0.40
N LYS A 99 16.85 -9.00 -0.76
CA LYS A 99 17.80 -8.00 -1.26
C LYS A 99 17.15 -6.64 -1.54
N TYR A 100 15.92 -6.65 -2.05
CA TYR A 100 15.14 -5.44 -2.24
C TYR A 100 14.85 -4.75 -0.90
N LYS A 101 14.36 -5.49 0.11
CA LYS A 101 14.12 -4.94 1.46
C LYS A 101 15.41 -4.40 2.10
N GLU A 102 16.53 -5.12 1.98
CA GLU A 102 17.85 -4.67 2.45
C GLU A 102 18.28 -3.36 1.77
N TYR A 103 18.10 -3.24 0.45
CA TYR A 103 18.42 -2.02 -0.30
C TYR A 103 17.56 -0.83 0.16
N VAL A 104 16.24 -1.03 0.27
CA VAL A 104 15.31 0.03 0.66
C VAL A 104 15.57 0.49 2.09
N GLN A 105 15.85 -0.43 3.02
CA GLN A 105 16.22 -0.08 4.39
C GLN A 105 17.44 0.84 4.40
N LYS A 106 18.53 0.45 3.73
CA LYS A 106 19.74 1.28 3.63
C LYS A 106 19.46 2.65 3.00
N ARG A 107 18.59 2.70 1.98
CA ARG A 107 18.24 3.94 1.30
C ARG A 107 17.40 4.86 2.18
N ALA A 108 16.48 4.31 2.98
CA ALA A 108 15.70 5.04 3.97
C ALA A 108 16.60 5.58 5.07
N ASP A 109 17.48 4.74 5.66
CA ASP A 109 18.44 5.15 6.70
C ASP A 109 19.39 6.25 6.20
N ALA A 110 19.78 6.21 4.92
CA ALA A 110 20.67 7.19 4.29
C ALA A 110 19.96 8.47 3.84
N LEU A 111 18.64 8.59 4.00
CA LEU A 111 17.90 9.74 3.50
C LEU A 111 18.35 11.04 4.20
N ASN A 112 18.86 10.96 5.45
CA ASN A 112 19.42 12.03 6.32
C ASN A 112 18.53 13.27 6.52
N THR A 113 18.13 13.88 5.42
CA THR A 113 17.14 14.94 5.31
C THR A 113 16.28 14.67 4.08
N ALA A 114 14.98 14.47 4.32
CA ALA A 114 14.00 14.13 3.28
C ALA A 114 13.64 15.34 2.40
N SER A 115 14.64 16.01 1.79
CA SER A 115 14.39 17.09 0.83
C SER A 115 13.62 16.57 -0.39
N ILE A 116 12.86 17.44 -1.06
CA ILE A 116 12.05 17.07 -2.24
C ILE A 116 12.89 16.32 -3.29
N LYS A 117 14.11 16.79 -3.54
CA LYS A 117 15.05 16.14 -4.47
C LYS A 117 15.38 14.71 -4.02
N ASN A 118 15.79 14.54 -2.76
CA ASN A 118 16.16 13.23 -2.21
C ASN A 118 14.97 12.27 -2.21
N VAL A 119 13.77 12.77 -1.90
CA VAL A 119 12.54 11.98 -1.95
C VAL A 119 12.23 11.56 -3.38
N ARG A 120 12.28 12.47 -4.38
CA ARG A 120 12.09 12.10 -5.79
C ARG A 120 13.07 11.02 -6.24
N GLU A 121 14.34 11.17 -5.91
CA GLU A 121 15.36 10.18 -6.23
C GLU A 121 15.07 8.82 -5.59
N ALA A 122 14.74 8.80 -4.29
CA ALA A 122 14.39 7.58 -3.57
C ALA A 122 13.17 6.88 -4.19
N PHE A 123 12.10 7.61 -4.49
CA PHE A 123 10.89 7.05 -5.12
C PHE A 123 11.13 6.56 -6.55
N ALA A 124 11.97 7.26 -7.32
CA ALA A 124 12.35 6.84 -8.67
C ALA A 124 13.20 5.58 -8.66
N ASP A 125 14.12 5.45 -7.71
CA ASP A 125 14.99 4.28 -7.59
C ASP A 125 14.20 3.08 -7.04
N ILE A 126 13.41 3.29 -5.99
CA ILE A 126 12.75 2.21 -5.25
C ILE A 126 11.45 1.76 -5.94
N PHE A 127 10.62 2.67 -6.43
CA PHE A 127 9.31 2.35 -6.99
C PHE A 127 9.19 2.69 -8.48
N GLY A 128 10.23 3.23 -9.12
CA GLY A 128 10.15 3.66 -10.51
C GLY A 128 9.25 4.89 -10.73
N ILE A 129 8.89 5.61 -9.66
CA ILE A 129 7.99 6.77 -9.73
C ILE A 129 8.82 8.01 -10.02
N LYS A 130 8.62 8.62 -11.20
CA LYS A 130 9.42 9.77 -11.64
C LYS A 130 9.21 11.01 -10.78
N ASP A 131 7.96 11.26 -10.38
CA ASP A 131 7.62 12.43 -9.56
C ASP A 131 6.45 12.11 -8.64
N VAL A 132 6.66 12.31 -7.33
CA VAL A 132 5.62 12.22 -6.28
C VAL A 132 5.14 13.60 -5.82
N PHE A 133 5.63 14.66 -6.48
CA PHE A 133 5.28 16.05 -6.22
C PHE A 133 4.85 16.73 -7.52
N PRO A 134 3.71 16.32 -8.10
CA PRO A 134 3.20 16.98 -9.28
C PRO A 134 2.90 18.45 -8.96
N ASN A 135 3.00 19.32 -9.97
CA ASN A 135 2.59 20.71 -9.85
C ASN A 135 1.06 20.78 -9.66
N LYS A 136 0.63 20.65 -8.41
CA LYS A 136 -0.75 20.77 -7.96
C LYS A 136 -0.85 22.03 -7.13
N GLU A 137 -1.85 22.84 -7.40
CA GLU A 137 -2.15 24.00 -6.56
C GLU A 137 -2.78 23.55 -5.24
N ILE A 138 -2.35 24.15 -4.12
CA ILE A 138 -3.04 24.03 -2.84
C ILE A 138 -4.15 25.07 -2.83
N LYS A 139 -5.38 24.61 -2.55
CA LYS A 139 -6.58 25.46 -2.56
C LYS A 139 -6.43 26.70 -1.66
N ASP A 140 -5.78 26.53 -0.52
CA ASP A 140 -5.57 27.60 0.46
C ASP A 140 -4.47 28.58 0.03
N PHE A 141 -3.63 28.20 -0.93
CA PHE A 141 -2.46 28.94 -1.39
C PHE A 141 -2.32 28.91 -2.92
N PRO A 142 -3.25 29.54 -3.66
CA PRO A 142 -3.20 29.57 -5.12
C PRO A 142 -1.93 30.28 -5.62
N GLY A 143 -1.30 29.73 -6.65
CA GLY A 143 -0.10 30.29 -7.26
C GLY A 143 1.21 30.11 -6.49
N ILE A 144 1.19 29.45 -5.32
CA ILE A 144 2.42 29.15 -4.57
C ILE A 144 3.18 28.00 -5.21
N ASN A 145 4.50 28.17 -5.32
CA ASN A 145 5.40 27.07 -5.63
C ASN A 145 5.68 26.27 -4.35
N ILE A 146 4.91 25.20 -4.17
CA ILE A 146 5.02 24.30 -3.00
C ILE A 146 6.44 23.80 -2.78
N SER A 147 7.16 23.50 -3.87
CA SER A 147 8.52 22.98 -3.75
C SER A 147 9.49 24.01 -3.20
N GLU A 148 9.36 25.26 -3.63
CA GLU A 148 10.19 26.36 -3.14
C GLU A 148 9.89 26.68 -1.68
N GLU A 149 8.62 26.77 -1.31
CA GLU A 149 8.17 27.02 0.07
C GLU A 149 8.63 25.92 1.03
N PHE A 150 8.46 24.65 0.65
CA PHE A 150 8.89 23.54 1.48
C PHE A 150 10.42 23.45 1.57
N ASN A 151 11.16 23.75 0.49
CA ASN A 151 12.61 23.85 0.56
C ASN A 151 13.07 24.98 1.49
N HIS A 152 12.35 26.11 1.51
CA HIS A 152 12.61 27.19 2.45
C HIS A 152 12.38 26.72 3.90
N PHE A 153 11.27 26.04 4.17
CA PHE A 153 10.99 25.42 5.47
C PHE A 153 12.11 24.47 5.92
N MET A 154 12.57 23.57 5.03
CA MET A 154 13.69 22.66 5.30
C MET A 154 15.00 23.40 5.59
N ASN A 155 15.26 24.50 4.87
CA ASN A 155 16.45 25.32 5.10
C ASN A 155 16.42 26.02 6.47
N VAL A 156 15.26 26.50 6.91
CA VAL A 156 15.10 27.05 8.26
C VAL A 156 15.40 25.97 9.31
N ARG A 157 14.87 24.76 9.16
CA ARG A 157 15.22 23.64 10.05
C ARG A 157 16.71 23.34 10.03
N HIS A 158 17.36 23.35 8.86
CA HIS A 158 18.80 23.12 8.74
C HIS A 158 19.61 24.16 9.53
N LYS A 159 19.27 25.46 9.40
CA LYS A 159 19.88 26.53 10.20
C LYS A 159 19.68 26.32 11.71
N ILE A 160 18.48 25.95 12.14
CA ILE A 160 18.18 25.64 13.55
C ILE A 160 19.07 24.51 14.06
N ALA A 161 19.23 23.44 13.29
CA ALA A 161 20.04 22.29 13.69
C ALA A 161 21.54 22.64 13.86
N HIS A 162 22.03 23.64 13.10
CA HIS A 162 23.39 24.17 13.22
C HIS A 162 23.56 25.24 14.30
N GLY A 163 22.51 25.54 15.08
CA GLY A 163 22.58 26.54 16.14
C GLY A 163 22.63 27.98 15.63
N ASP A 164 22.23 28.22 14.37
CA ASP A 164 22.21 29.57 13.79
C ASP A 164 21.18 30.44 14.53
N ARG A 165 21.66 31.57 15.07
CA ARG A 165 20.83 32.53 15.80
C ARG A 165 19.88 33.29 14.87
N THR A 166 20.24 33.39 13.59
CA THR A 166 19.48 34.08 12.54
C THR A 166 18.42 33.20 11.87
N ALA A 167 18.27 31.94 12.32
CA ALA A 167 17.41 30.96 11.66
C ALA A 167 15.93 31.40 11.52
N LEU A 168 15.44 32.23 12.46
CA LEU A 168 14.07 32.76 12.45
C LEU A 168 13.98 34.21 11.96
N GLU A 169 15.07 34.81 11.48
CA GLU A 169 15.01 36.20 10.95
C GLU A 169 14.05 36.27 9.77
N GLY A 170 13.00 37.09 9.91
CA GLY A 170 11.95 37.24 8.91
C GLY A 170 10.93 36.10 8.86
N VAL A 171 10.99 35.13 9.77
CA VAL A 171 10.02 34.03 9.88
C VAL A 171 8.98 34.38 10.95
N THR A 172 7.70 34.34 10.59
CA THR A 172 6.58 34.58 11.50
C THR A 172 5.90 33.26 11.92
N ILE A 173 5.03 33.32 12.92
CA ILE A 173 4.18 32.18 13.30
C ILE A 173 3.26 31.78 12.13
N ASP A 174 2.74 32.76 11.39
CA ASP A 174 1.85 32.53 10.25
C ASP A 174 2.58 31.79 9.11
N ASP A 175 3.87 32.09 8.89
CA ASP A 175 4.71 31.35 7.93
C ASP A 175 4.85 29.88 8.32
N ILE A 176 5.07 29.59 9.61
CA ILE A 176 5.16 28.20 10.08
C ILE A 176 3.81 27.51 9.94
N GLU A 177 2.69 28.15 10.27
CA GLU A 177 1.35 27.57 10.06
C GLU A 177 1.09 27.25 8.59
N LYS A 178 1.49 28.14 7.68
CA LYS A 178 1.46 27.90 6.23
C LYS A 178 2.30 26.68 5.85
N TRP A 179 3.53 26.58 6.34
CA TRP A 179 4.39 25.42 6.06
C TRP A 179 3.80 24.10 6.59
N LEU A 180 3.16 24.12 7.76
CA LEU A 180 2.48 22.94 8.31
C LEU A 180 1.30 22.50 7.41
N ILE A 181 0.56 23.43 6.82
CA ILE A 181 -0.50 23.09 5.84
C ILE A 181 0.13 22.49 4.58
N ILE A 182 1.20 23.10 4.07
CA ILE A 182 1.93 22.59 2.91
C ILE A 182 2.45 21.17 3.15
N GLU A 183 3.09 20.92 4.30
CA GLU A 183 3.60 19.60 4.67
C GLU A 183 2.47 18.57 4.72
N TYR A 184 1.32 18.91 5.31
CA TYR A 184 0.16 18.02 5.34
C TYR A 184 -0.33 17.64 3.92
N GLU A 185 -0.39 18.61 3.01
CA GLU A 185 -0.74 18.37 1.61
C GLU A 185 0.30 17.49 0.92
N LEU A 186 1.60 17.71 1.17
CA LEU A 186 2.67 16.87 0.66
C LEU A 186 2.58 15.42 1.16
N VAL A 187 2.25 15.22 2.45
CA VAL A 187 2.01 13.89 3.03
C VAL A 187 0.87 13.19 2.29
N ALA A 188 -0.27 13.88 2.09
CA ALA A 188 -1.42 13.31 1.39
C ALA A 188 -1.11 12.99 -0.08
N MET A 189 -0.42 13.89 -0.79
CA MET A 189 -0.04 13.70 -2.20
C MET A 189 0.93 12.52 -2.37
N THR A 190 2.03 12.51 -1.60
CA THR A 190 3.03 11.44 -1.69
C THR A 190 2.42 10.08 -1.35
N MET A 191 1.57 10.01 -0.32
CA MET A 191 0.88 8.79 0.05
C MET A 191 -0.03 8.28 -1.08
N GLY A 192 -0.88 9.14 -1.64
CA GLY A 192 -1.80 8.75 -2.72
C GLY A 192 -1.06 8.26 -3.97
N ILE A 193 -0.11 9.05 -4.47
CA ILE A 193 0.66 8.73 -5.68
C ILE A 193 1.47 7.44 -5.48
N ALA A 194 2.10 7.29 -4.32
CA ALA A 194 2.86 6.09 -4.01
C ALA A 194 1.95 4.86 -4.04
N TRP A 195 0.84 4.86 -3.29
CA TRP A 195 -0.04 3.70 -3.23
C TRP A 195 -0.67 3.36 -4.58
N ASP A 196 -1.09 4.35 -5.36
CA ASP A 196 -1.58 4.13 -6.73
C ASP A 196 -0.54 3.42 -7.61
N ALA A 197 0.73 3.84 -7.55
CA ALA A 197 1.81 3.23 -8.31
C ALA A 197 2.17 1.82 -7.80
N LEU A 198 2.21 1.61 -6.47
CA LEU A 198 2.43 0.29 -5.86
C LEU A 198 1.33 -0.69 -6.28
N GLU A 199 0.10 -0.21 -6.31
CA GLU A 199 -1.07 -0.92 -6.81
C GLU A 199 -0.95 -1.26 -8.29
N GLU A 200 -0.47 -0.33 -9.13
CA GLU A 200 -0.24 -0.61 -10.54
C GLU A 200 0.83 -1.70 -10.73
N ILE A 201 1.96 -1.58 -10.03
CA ILE A 201 3.08 -2.54 -10.09
C ILE A 201 2.61 -3.94 -9.69
N THR A 202 1.98 -4.06 -8.53
CA THR A 202 1.50 -5.35 -8.03
C THR A 202 0.33 -5.91 -8.86
N GLY A 203 -0.46 -5.04 -9.47
CA GLY A 203 -1.53 -5.40 -10.40
C GLY A 203 -1.05 -6.11 -11.65
N LYS A 204 0.09 -5.69 -12.20
CA LYS A 204 0.70 -6.34 -13.37
C LYS A 204 1.12 -7.79 -13.08
N SER A 205 1.49 -8.08 -11.84
CA SER A 205 1.88 -9.42 -11.36
C SER A 205 0.71 -10.28 -10.88
N ALA A 206 -0.48 -9.67 -10.71
CA ALA A 206 -1.64 -10.35 -10.16
C ALA A 206 -2.26 -11.33 -11.15
N ILE A 207 -2.79 -12.45 -10.66
CA ILE A 207 -3.55 -13.39 -11.49
C ILE A 207 -5.01 -12.99 -11.45
N ALA A 208 -5.60 -12.75 -12.62
CA ALA A 208 -7.03 -12.49 -12.75
C ALA A 208 -7.82 -13.80 -12.64
N TYR A 209 -8.82 -13.83 -11.77
CA TYR A 209 -9.77 -14.91 -11.68
C TYR A 209 -11.19 -14.39 -11.84
N HIS A 210 -11.96 -15.07 -12.69
CA HIS A 210 -13.42 -14.95 -12.66
C HIS A 210 -13.97 -15.76 -11.48
N LEU A 211 -14.83 -15.14 -10.69
CA LEU A 211 -15.70 -15.84 -9.76
C LEU A 211 -16.81 -16.47 -10.60
N LYS A 212 -16.80 -17.80 -10.69
CA LYS A 212 -17.81 -18.52 -11.45
C LYS A 212 -19.11 -18.56 -10.64
N GLU A 213 -19.97 -17.57 -10.88
CA GLU A 213 -21.21 -17.28 -10.15
C GLU A 213 -22.02 -18.53 -9.78
N ARG A 214 -22.33 -19.41 -10.74
CA ARG A 214 -23.02 -20.69 -10.48
C ARG A 214 -22.42 -21.51 -9.33
N TYR A 215 -21.09 -21.63 -9.27
CA TYR A 215 -20.43 -22.45 -8.25
C TYR A 215 -20.25 -21.71 -6.93
N VAL A 216 -20.10 -20.37 -6.99
CA VAL A 216 -20.17 -19.53 -5.79
C VAL A 216 -21.54 -19.70 -5.15
N TYR A 217 -22.61 -19.58 -5.93
CA TYR A 217 -23.98 -19.79 -5.48
C TYR A 217 -24.20 -21.15 -4.82
N GLN A 218 -23.75 -22.24 -5.45
CA GLN A 218 -23.89 -23.58 -4.86
C GLN A 218 -23.16 -23.75 -3.51
N ILE A 219 -21.97 -23.14 -3.36
CA ILE A 219 -21.25 -23.15 -2.08
C ILE A 219 -22.00 -22.33 -1.03
N LEU A 220 -22.52 -21.16 -1.42
CA LEU A 220 -23.29 -20.28 -0.54
C LEU A 220 -24.59 -20.93 -0.07
N LEU A 221 -25.31 -21.60 -0.97
CA LEU A 221 -26.53 -22.33 -0.65
C LEU A 221 -26.28 -23.44 0.38
N TYR A 222 -25.17 -24.18 0.23
CA TYR A 222 -24.77 -25.18 1.21
C TYR A 222 -24.64 -24.57 2.62
N PHE A 223 -23.96 -23.42 2.76
CA PHE A 223 -23.79 -22.76 4.06
C PHE A 223 -25.06 -22.08 4.56
N LYS A 224 -25.95 -21.61 3.66
CA LYS A 224 -27.29 -21.13 4.01
C LYS A 224 -28.11 -22.23 4.68
N GLU A 225 -28.04 -23.46 4.19
CA GLU A 225 -28.76 -24.62 4.74
C GLU A 225 -28.10 -25.24 5.99
N ASN A 226 -26.76 -25.18 6.08
CA ASN A 226 -26.00 -25.89 7.11
C ASN A 226 -25.43 -24.99 8.21
N GLY A 227 -25.55 -23.67 8.08
CA GLY A 227 -25.04 -22.69 9.03
C GLY A 227 -23.51 -22.70 9.12
N GLN A 228 -22.98 -22.46 10.33
CA GLN A 228 -21.54 -22.32 10.59
C GLN A 228 -20.75 -23.64 10.66
N LYS A 229 -21.31 -24.75 10.13
CA LYS A 229 -20.63 -26.05 10.19
C LYS A 229 -19.33 -26.03 9.40
N THR A 230 -18.27 -26.54 10.01
CA THR A 230 -16.99 -26.80 9.33
C THR A 230 -17.20 -27.86 8.25
N VAL A 231 -16.58 -27.66 7.08
CA VAL A 231 -16.65 -28.59 5.96
C VAL A 231 -15.27 -29.10 5.56
N THR A 232 -15.27 -30.24 4.87
CA THR A 232 -14.09 -30.79 4.23
C THR A 232 -14.16 -30.57 2.73
N ASN A 233 -13.03 -30.74 2.04
CA ASN A 233 -12.96 -30.65 0.60
C ASN A 233 -13.86 -31.70 -0.10
N ASP A 234 -14.14 -32.83 0.56
CA ASP A 234 -15.05 -33.85 0.02
C ASP A 234 -16.50 -33.37 -0.04
N VAL A 235 -16.91 -32.43 0.83
CA VAL A 235 -18.20 -31.75 0.71
C VAL A 235 -18.24 -30.96 -0.60
N PHE A 236 -17.20 -30.17 -0.89
CA PHE A 236 -17.15 -29.40 -2.14
C PHE A 236 -17.04 -30.27 -3.39
N LYS A 237 -16.39 -31.44 -3.33
CA LYS A 237 -16.41 -32.41 -4.43
C LYS A 237 -17.83 -32.91 -4.71
N LYS A 238 -18.65 -33.13 -3.68
CA LYS A 238 -20.05 -33.54 -3.81
C LYS A 238 -20.91 -32.42 -4.41
N ILE A 239 -20.63 -31.15 -4.08
CA ILE A 239 -21.27 -30.00 -4.73
C ILE A 239 -20.90 -29.95 -6.23
N GLY A 240 -19.63 -30.16 -6.56
CA GLY A 240 -19.16 -30.31 -7.93
C GLY A 240 -17.66 -30.09 -8.09
N SER A 241 -17.09 -30.67 -9.16
CA SER A 241 -15.64 -30.56 -9.46
C SER A 241 -15.17 -29.11 -9.57
N THR A 242 -15.97 -28.23 -10.15
CA THR A 242 -15.64 -26.81 -10.24
C THR A 242 -15.76 -26.10 -8.89
N ALA A 243 -16.75 -26.42 -8.04
CA ALA A 243 -16.84 -25.85 -6.69
C ALA A 243 -15.59 -26.20 -5.86
N ASN A 244 -15.20 -27.48 -5.88
CA ASN A 244 -13.94 -27.96 -5.30
C ASN A 244 -12.70 -27.25 -5.85
N SER A 245 -12.71 -26.82 -7.10
CA SER A 245 -11.58 -26.11 -7.72
C SER A 245 -11.56 -24.60 -7.42
N ASN A 246 -12.67 -24.04 -6.92
CA ASN A 246 -12.85 -22.59 -6.79
C ASN A 246 -13.08 -22.10 -5.36
N TYR A 247 -13.39 -22.97 -4.39
CA TYR A 247 -13.68 -22.53 -3.02
C TYR A 247 -12.56 -21.70 -2.37
N LYS A 248 -11.29 -21.99 -2.67
CA LYS A 248 -10.15 -21.20 -2.19
C LYS A 248 -10.19 -19.73 -2.64
N LYS A 249 -10.89 -19.42 -3.74
CA LYS A 249 -11.05 -18.04 -4.18
C LYS A 249 -11.94 -17.23 -3.24
N LEU A 250 -12.81 -17.91 -2.50
CA LEU A 250 -13.67 -17.30 -1.49
C LEU A 250 -12.92 -17.03 -0.18
N SER A 251 -11.68 -17.51 -0.03
CA SER A 251 -10.84 -17.21 1.15
C SER A 251 -9.89 -16.03 0.94
N TYR A 252 -9.91 -15.39 -0.22
CA TYR A 252 -9.03 -14.25 -0.47
C TYR A 252 -9.51 -13.00 0.27
N GLU A 253 -8.57 -12.33 0.95
CA GLU A 253 -8.81 -11.01 1.54
C GLU A 253 -9.08 -9.97 0.44
N PRO A 254 -9.94 -8.96 0.69
CA PRO A 254 -10.60 -8.66 1.95
C PRO A 254 -11.95 -9.37 2.16
N TRP A 255 -12.44 -10.15 1.19
CA TRP A 255 -13.77 -10.76 1.31
C TRP A 255 -13.78 -11.93 2.27
N SER A 256 -12.78 -12.80 2.21
CA SER A 256 -12.53 -13.89 3.17
C SER A 256 -13.80 -14.60 3.64
N LEU A 257 -14.71 -14.94 2.72
CA LEU A 257 -15.96 -15.65 3.04
C LEU A 257 -15.69 -17.02 3.66
N LEU A 258 -14.56 -17.64 3.30
CA LEU A 258 -14.11 -18.91 3.89
C LEU A 258 -12.75 -18.73 4.57
N ASP A 259 -12.56 -19.34 5.74
CA ASP A 259 -11.26 -19.57 6.35
C ASP A 259 -10.81 -21.01 6.03
N VAL A 260 -9.77 -21.13 5.20
CA VAL A 260 -9.27 -22.41 4.68
C VAL A 260 -7.96 -22.76 5.37
N LYS A 261 -8.03 -23.48 6.49
CA LYS A 261 -6.84 -23.97 7.23
C LYS A 261 -6.26 -25.24 6.63
N GLY A 262 -7.04 -25.95 5.82
CA GLY A 262 -6.60 -27.14 5.10
C GLY A 262 -7.75 -27.90 4.45
N PRO A 263 -7.47 -29.03 3.76
CA PRO A 263 -8.49 -29.80 3.05
C PRO A 263 -9.60 -30.38 3.92
N LYS A 264 -9.40 -30.47 5.24
CA LYS A 264 -10.40 -30.99 6.19
C LYS A 264 -10.99 -29.93 7.11
N ASN A 265 -10.48 -28.70 7.04
CA ASN A 265 -10.74 -27.63 7.99
C ASN A 265 -11.07 -26.35 7.22
N ILE A 266 -12.32 -26.26 6.74
CA ILE A 266 -12.83 -25.11 5.99
C ILE A 266 -14.01 -24.55 6.76
N TYR A 267 -13.92 -23.30 7.16
CA TYR A 267 -14.91 -22.64 8.01
C TYR A 267 -15.57 -21.50 7.24
N PRO A 268 -16.90 -21.35 7.29
CA PRO A 268 -17.53 -20.11 6.87
C PRO A 268 -17.15 -18.99 7.84
N THR A 269 -16.99 -17.77 7.35
CA THR A 269 -16.75 -16.59 8.20
C THR A 269 -18.01 -15.76 8.34
N ASP A 270 -18.02 -14.81 9.26
CA ASP A 270 -19.13 -13.84 9.39
C ASP A 270 -19.38 -13.08 8.08
N ARG A 271 -18.33 -12.83 7.29
CA ARG A 271 -18.43 -12.17 5.98
C ARG A 271 -19.23 -12.99 4.96
N LEU A 272 -19.21 -14.32 5.05
CA LEU A 272 -20.07 -15.16 4.23
C LEU A 272 -21.54 -14.91 4.54
N PHE A 273 -21.90 -14.81 5.81
CA PHE A 273 -23.29 -14.57 6.22
C PHE A 273 -23.72 -13.13 5.93
N GLN A 274 -22.83 -12.15 6.06
CA GLN A 274 -23.05 -10.79 5.55
C GLN A 274 -23.36 -10.81 4.04
N PHE A 275 -22.61 -11.60 3.25
CA PHE A 275 -22.89 -11.75 1.82
C PHE A 275 -24.26 -12.40 1.57
N LEU A 276 -24.60 -13.47 2.29
CA LEU A 276 -25.92 -14.13 2.20
C LEU A 276 -27.08 -13.17 2.55
N ASN A 277 -26.84 -12.21 3.44
CA ASN A 277 -27.81 -11.18 3.83
C ASN A 277 -27.80 -9.94 2.92
N ASN A 278 -26.98 -9.93 1.85
CA ASN A 278 -26.74 -8.78 0.97
C ASN A 278 -26.15 -7.55 1.67
N GLU A 279 -25.48 -7.74 2.81
CA GLU A 279 -24.71 -6.71 3.52
C GLU A 279 -23.29 -6.56 2.93
N LEU A 280 -22.87 -7.52 2.09
CA LEU A 280 -21.59 -7.54 1.41
C LEU A 280 -21.79 -7.85 -0.09
N GLU A 281 -20.93 -7.28 -0.93
CA GLU A 281 -20.90 -7.52 -2.37
C GLU A 281 -19.54 -8.13 -2.79
N LEU A 282 -19.55 -8.91 -3.87
CA LEU A 282 -18.34 -9.53 -4.44
C LEU A 282 -18.10 -9.03 -5.86
N PRO A 283 -16.87 -8.71 -6.26
CA PRO A 283 -16.59 -8.45 -7.66
C PRO A 283 -16.64 -9.76 -8.48
N SER A 284 -17.17 -9.70 -9.70
CA SER A 284 -17.17 -10.88 -10.58
C SER A 284 -15.77 -11.28 -11.06
N GLN A 285 -14.80 -10.36 -11.00
CA GLN A 285 -13.38 -10.63 -11.24
C GLN A 285 -12.50 -10.10 -10.11
N VAL A 286 -11.59 -10.94 -9.63
CA VAL A 286 -10.57 -10.59 -8.64
C VAL A 286 -9.17 -10.70 -9.21
N LEU A 287 -8.29 -9.80 -8.79
CA LEU A 287 -6.85 -9.86 -9.03
C LEU A 287 -6.18 -10.40 -7.77
N VAL A 288 -5.47 -11.52 -7.88
CA VAL A 288 -4.91 -12.23 -6.71
C VAL A 288 -3.39 -12.17 -6.71
N LEU A 289 -2.85 -11.61 -5.63
CA LEU A 289 -1.43 -11.41 -5.37
C LEU A 289 -0.77 -12.69 -4.83
N LYS A 290 0.57 -12.71 -4.75
CA LYS A 290 1.34 -13.86 -4.25
C LYS A 290 0.91 -14.30 -2.85
N ASN A 291 0.68 -13.35 -1.95
CA ASN A 291 0.27 -13.56 -0.56
C ASN A 291 -1.23 -13.90 -0.38
N PHE A 292 -1.94 -14.31 -1.44
CA PHE A 292 -3.38 -14.61 -1.42
C PHE A 292 -4.30 -13.43 -1.07
N LYS A 293 -3.76 -12.21 -0.96
CA LYS A 293 -4.58 -11.01 -0.97
C LYS A 293 -5.14 -10.79 -2.36
N ALA A 294 -6.35 -10.25 -2.42
CA ALA A 294 -7.01 -9.95 -3.66
C ALA A 294 -7.63 -8.56 -3.64
N ARG A 295 -7.99 -8.09 -4.83
CA ARG A 295 -8.75 -6.86 -5.02
C ARG A 295 -9.64 -6.97 -6.23
N ALA A 296 -10.64 -6.11 -6.30
CA ALA A 296 -11.56 -6.08 -7.42
C ALA A 296 -10.79 -5.65 -8.68
N LYS A 297 -11.02 -6.34 -9.79
CA LYS A 297 -10.54 -5.84 -11.08
C LYS A 297 -11.35 -4.59 -11.43
N ARG A 298 -10.68 -3.48 -11.76
CA ARG A 298 -11.34 -2.20 -12.07
C ARG A 298 -12.40 -2.39 -13.17
N GLY A 299 -13.61 -1.87 -12.91
CA GLY A 299 -14.74 -1.91 -13.85
C GLY A 299 -15.49 -3.23 -13.92
N THR A 300 -15.17 -4.20 -13.05
CA THR A 300 -15.94 -5.45 -12.96
C THR A 300 -17.28 -5.22 -12.26
N PRO A 301 -18.37 -5.90 -12.68
CA PRO A 301 -19.64 -5.81 -11.97
C PRO A 301 -19.52 -6.42 -10.57
N LEU A 302 -20.37 -5.92 -9.67
CA LEU A 302 -20.54 -6.45 -8.33
C LEU A 302 -21.70 -7.46 -8.34
N ILE A 303 -21.52 -8.53 -7.59
CA ILE A 303 -22.44 -9.66 -7.44
C ILE A 303 -23.05 -9.54 -6.05
N LYS A 304 -24.38 -9.58 -5.96
CA LYS A 304 -25.11 -9.77 -4.71
C LYS A 304 -25.63 -11.18 -4.59
N PHE A 305 -25.95 -11.61 -3.37
CA PHE A 305 -26.53 -12.93 -3.18
C PHE A 305 -27.92 -13.04 -3.82
N ASN A 306 -28.76 -12.00 -3.72
CA ASN A 306 -30.07 -12.00 -4.37
C ASN A 306 -29.97 -12.11 -5.89
N ASP A 307 -29.01 -11.41 -6.52
CA ASP A 307 -28.80 -11.51 -7.98
C ASP A 307 -28.48 -12.96 -8.38
N LEU A 308 -27.65 -13.66 -7.60
CA LEU A 308 -27.36 -15.08 -7.81
C LEU A 308 -28.61 -15.94 -7.57
N GLN A 309 -29.38 -15.66 -6.52
CA GLN A 309 -30.57 -16.42 -6.19
C GLN A 309 -31.61 -16.31 -7.31
N ASP A 310 -31.90 -15.10 -7.77
CA ASP A 310 -32.82 -14.84 -8.88
C ASP A 310 -32.33 -15.53 -10.16
N GLU A 311 -31.04 -15.45 -10.48
CA GLU A 311 -30.51 -16.07 -11.68
C GLU A 311 -30.61 -17.61 -11.66
N TYR A 312 -30.28 -18.24 -10.53
CA TYR A 312 -30.08 -19.69 -10.48
C TYR A 312 -31.25 -20.47 -9.89
N GLU A 313 -32.14 -19.88 -9.07
CA GLU A 313 -33.36 -20.57 -8.62
C GLU A 313 -34.39 -20.69 -9.75
N HIS A 314 -34.61 -19.63 -10.54
CA HIS A 314 -35.57 -19.69 -11.66
C HIS A 314 -35.14 -20.68 -12.75
N LYS A 315 -33.84 -20.77 -13.06
CA LYS A 315 -33.32 -21.70 -14.09
C LYS A 315 -33.46 -23.19 -13.71
N ILE A 316 -33.55 -23.51 -12.42
CA ILE A 316 -33.73 -24.91 -11.98
C ILE A 316 -35.16 -25.38 -12.26
N PHE A 317 -36.17 -24.51 -12.12
CA PHE A 317 -37.56 -24.85 -12.42
C PHE A 317 -37.82 -25.09 -13.92
N ASP A 318 -37.14 -24.36 -14.79
CA ASP A 318 -37.31 -24.51 -16.25
C ASP A 318 -36.70 -25.81 -16.80
N GLN A 319 -35.62 -26.33 -16.21
CA GLN A 319 -34.99 -27.59 -16.66
C GLN A 319 -35.73 -28.85 -16.20
N VAL A 320 -36.48 -28.76 -15.10
CA VAL A 320 -37.34 -29.87 -14.63
C VAL A 320 -38.63 -29.94 -15.46
N SER A 321 -39.14 -28.79 -15.92
CA SER A 321 -40.41 -28.70 -16.66
C SER A 321 -40.33 -29.16 -18.13
N ILE A 322 -39.12 -29.33 -18.69
CA ILE A 322 -38.91 -29.80 -20.07
C ILE A 322 -38.73 -31.33 -20.14
N ASN A 323 -38.57 -32.00 -18.99
CA ASN A 323 -38.40 -33.46 -18.90
C ASN A 323 -39.61 -34.18 -18.28
N VAL A 324 -40.80 -33.56 -18.31
CA VAL A 324 -42.06 -34.19 -17.89
C VAL A 324 -42.95 -34.45 -19.10
#